data_AF-F9W288-F1
#
_entry.id   AF-F9W288-F1
#
_cell.length_a   1.000
_cell.length_b   1.000
_cell.length_c   1.000
_cell.angle_alpha   90.00
_cell.angle_beta   90.00
_cell.angle_gamma   90.00
#
_symmetry.space_group_name_H-M   'P 1'
#
loop_
_entity.id
_entity.type
_entity.pdbx_description
1 polymer ?
#
loop_
_entity_poly.entity_id
_entity_poly.type
_entity_poly.pdbx_seq_one_letter_code
_entity_poly.pdbx_strand_id
1 'polypeptide(L)'
;MVRTAEESLNRPSADQDPSADSVDAADPSWDSPAPLARDERVDAERVLPTRSDNLVREASSLVGGPAGAHAVIGRSRHLTPLRVLFALALCGLALGWFGKASCLQQAPPDDGSAGRPGAEMRLDWDDQRQFTNLCYSDVISLYGAERLNIGALPYRDFWFQEDAGGQTIKRYMEYPVLTGMFMYGAAQLTRGWVWAEENWGVPGALDVVLFFTIVALGLALFWLVTIWATALTARTRMWAVWLAALSPLVFVHAFTNFDTIATAAVAVALLAWSRDRPWIAGVAIGVGAAAKLYPALLLVVLGALCLRSGRVREFGATAAAALTAWLLVNLPILIPYPTGWWEFFRFNGDRSADADTIYRILADTLGFTWNINHLNALSVGLTVLVLVAVALIGLCAPFRPRVAQLAFLAVAGFLLVNKVWSPQYSLWLVPLAVLAIPHTRLLLTWMTIDALIWIPRMGLFLDQERRWLPDQWFTTAVVLRGLIVIVLCAVVIWQIWHPKDDLVRAGNDGRWYDDPAGGVLDGAPDHIRLRLPSRRVRRRTEDEVAEPVSAGCR
;
A
#
# COMPACT_ATOMS: atom_id res chain seq x y z
N MET A 1 -9.11 -23.16 23.44
CA MET A 1 -9.34 -24.23 22.44
C MET A 1 -8.77 -23.75 21.10
N VAL A 2 -7.45 -23.80 20.95
CA VAL A 2 -6.71 -23.24 19.79
C VAL A 2 -5.61 -24.24 19.40
N ARG A 3 -5.91 -25.02 18.36
CA ARG A 3 -5.09 -25.95 17.56
C ARG A 3 -6.01 -26.18 16.35
N THR A 4 -5.75 -25.85 15.10
CA THR A 4 -4.56 -25.92 14.23
C THR A 4 -4.90 -25.10 12.97
N ALA A 5 -3.98 -24.28 12.46
CA ALA A 5 -4.18 -23.55 11.19
C ALA A 5 -2.91 -23.50 10.32
N GLU A 6 -2.02 -24.50 10.44
CA GLU A 6 -0.80 -24.61 9.62
C GLU A 6 -0.79 -25.85 8.70
N GLU A 7 -1.88 -26.61 8.62
CA GLU A 7 -1.91 -27.87 7.88
C GLU A 7 -2.82 -27.76 6.64
N SER A 8 -2.34 -27.09 5.59
CA SER A 8 -2.92 -27.14 4.23
C SER A 8 -2.10 -26.35 3.19
N LEU A 9 -0.78 -26.57 3.12
CA LEU A 9 0.07 -25.98 2.06
C LEU A 9 0.48 -26.97 0.96
N ASN A 10 0.12 -28.26 1.07
CA ASN A 10 0.42 -29.27 0.06
C ASN A 10 -0.85 -30.04 -0.32
N ARG A 11 -1.49 -29.67 -1.43
CA ARG A 11 -2.32 -30.61 -2.21
C ARG A 11 -1.83 -30.58 -3.66
N PRO A 12 -1.27 -31.68 -4.18
CA PRO A 12 -1.14 -31.86 -5.62
C PRO A 12 -2.53 -32.00 -6.23
N SER A 13 -2.73 -31.44 -7.43
CA SER A 13 -3.94 -31.66 -8.24
C SER A 13 -4.08 -33.15 -8.55
N ALA A 14 -5.25 -33.70 -8.26
CA ALA A 14 -5.62 -35.04 -8.70
C ALA A 14 -6.02 -34.98 -10.17
N ASP A 15 -5.14 -35.46 -11.04
CA ASP A 15 -5.50 -36.08 -12.33
C ASP A 15 -4.44 -37.14 -12.61
N GLN A 16 -4.81 -38.41 -12.44
CA GLN A 16 -4.02 -39.56 -12.89
C GLN A 16 -4.62 -40.03 -14.21
N ASP A 17 -3.86 -39.87 -15.28
CA ASP A 17 -4.14 -40.45 -16.59
C ASP A 17 -3.56 -41.88 -16.62
N PRO A 18 -4.35 -42.94 -16.83
CA PRO A 18 -3.87 -44.32 -16.76
C PRO A 18 -3.49 -44.81 -18.16
N SER A 19 -2.32 -44.44 -18.67
CA SER A 19 -1.65 -45.22 -19.73
C SER A 19 -0.20 -44.81 -19.93
N ALA A 20 0.71 -45.51 -19.24
CA ALA A 20 2.10 -45.61 -19.68
C ALA A 20 2.73 -46.86 -19.05
N ASP A 21 2.60 -47.98 -19.74
CA ASP A 21 3.33 -49.21 -19.44
C ASP A 21 4.84 -48.98 -19.59
N SER A 22 5.54 -49.26 -18.47
CA SER A 22 6.90 -49.77 -18.32
C SER A 22 7.92 -49.54 -19.46
N VAL A 23 8.81 -48.57 -19.24
CA VAL A 23 10.21 -48.69 -19.67
C VAL A 23 11.06 -48.58 -18.41
N ASP A 24 11.60 -49.72 -17.97
CA ASP A 24 12.60 -49.82 -16.90
C ASP A 24 13.88 -49.09 -17.33
N ALA A 25 13.94 -47.78 -17.07
CA ALA A 25 15.19 -47.07 -16.97
C ALA A 25 15.75 -47.38 -15.58
N ALA A 26 16.87 -48.10 -15.53
CA ALA A 26 17.64 -48.35 -14.31
C ALA A 26 17.94 -47.00 -13.62
N ASP A 27 17.19 -46.71 -12.57
CA ASP A 27 17.40 -45.53 -11.73
C ASP A 27 18.74 -45.75 -11.01
N PRO A 28 19.76 -44.89 -11.20
CA PRO A 28 21.00 -45.03 -10.46
C PRO A 28 20.68 -44.95 -8.97
N SER A 29 20.83 -46.07 -8.25
CA SER A 29 20.63 -46.13 -6.81
C SER A 29 21.76 -45.35 -6.13
N TRP A 30 21.55 -44.06 -5.93
CA TRP A 30 22.44 -43.24 -5.14
C TRP A 30 22.26 -43.61 -3.67
N ASP A 31 23.14 -44.47 -3.16
CA ASP A 31 23.20 -44.76 -1.72
C ASP A 31 23.77 -43.53 -0.99
N SER A 32 22.92 -42.86 -0.23
CA SER A 32 23.34 -41.77 0.64
C SER A 32 24.24 -42.33 1.76
N PRO A 33 25.45 -41.78 1.99
CA PRO A 33 26.35 -42.25 3.04
C PRO A 33 25.82 -41.96 4.47
N ALA A 34 24.73 -41.19 4.58
CA ALA A 34 24.07 -40.87 5.83
C ALA A 34 22.56 -41.17 5.74
N PRO A 35 21.92 -41.58 6.84
CA PRO A 35 20.47 -41.73 6.90
C PRO A 35 19.79 -40.39 6.59
N LEU A 36 18.60 -40.45 5.97
CA LEU A 36 17.79 -39.27 5.68
C LEU A 36 17.56 -38.44 6.95
N ALA A 37 17.54 -37.12 6.77
CA ALA A 37 17.27 -36.20 7.87
C ALA A 37 15.85 -36.45 8.42
N ARG A 38 15.69 -36.45 9.75
CA ARG A 38 14.37 -36.65 10.40
C ARG A 38 13.28 -35.65 9.99
N ASP A 39 13.68 -34.46 9.55
CA ASP A 39 12.78 -33.44 8.98
C ASP A 39 13.13 -33.28 7.49
N GLU A 40 12.30 -33.83 6.63
CA GLU A 40 12.51 -33.82 5.18
C GLU A 40 11.93 -32.57 4.50
N ARG A 41 11.31 -31.66 5.25
CA ARG A 41 10.72 -30.45 4.66
C ARG A 41 11.81 -29.60 4.00
N VAL A 42 11.58 -29.25 2.75
CA VAL A 42 12.39 -28.33 1.95
C VAL A 42 11.46 -27.43 1.14
N ASP A 43 11.72 -26.13 1.14
CA ASP A 43 11.04 -25.16 0.29
C ASP A 43 11.93 -24.82 -0.91
N ALA A 44 11.75 -25.56 -2.02
CA ALA A 44 12.52 -25.41 -3.25
C ALA A 44 12.00 -24.28 -4.16
N GLU A 45 10.72 -23.91 -4.01
CA GLU A 45 10.05 -22.92 -4.87
C GLU A 45 10.42 -21.47 -4.49
N ARG A 46 10.91 -21.26 -3.27
CA ARG A 46 11.27 -19.94 -2.76
C ARG A 46 12.41 -19.30 -3.53
N VAL A 47 12.17 -18.06 -3.99
CA VAL A 47 13.20 -17.20 -4.54
C VAL A 47 14.10 -16.70 -3.42
N LEU A 48 15.40 -16.94 -3.54
CA LEU A 48 16.42 -16.54 -2.57
C LEU A 48 17.02 -15.18 -2.97
N PRO A 49 16.69 -14.08 -2.25
CA PRO A 49 17.15 -12.74 -2.63
C PRO A 49 18.67 -12.62 -2.68
N THR A 50 19.38 -13.33 -1.81
CA THR A 50 20.85 -13.33 -1.80
C THR A 50 21.46 -13.92 -3.09
N ARG A 51 20.67 -14.61 -3.92
CA ARG A 51 21.12 -15.14 -5.23
C ARG A 51 20.56 -14.35 -6.40
N SER A 52 19.35 -13.81 -6.27
CA SER A 52 18.65 -13.12 -7.35
C SER A 52 18.85 -11.59 -7.35
N ASP A 53 19.25 -11.00 -6.22
CA ASP A 53 19.36 -9.55 -6.04
C ASP A 53 20.76 -9.16 -5.58
N ASN A 54 21.43 -8.28 -6.34
CA ASN A 54 22.79 -7.86 -6.04
C ASN A 54 22.90 -7.03 -4.77
N LEU A 55 21.91 -6.18 -4.47
CA LEU A 55 21.90 -5.40 -3.23
C LEU A 55 21.79 -6.33 -2.02
N VAL A 56 20.89 -7.30 -2.07
CA VAL A 56 20.70 -8.25 -0.95
C VAL A 56 21.87 -9.22 -0.85
N ARG A 57 22.45 -9.64 -1.97
CA ARG A 57 23.68 -10.45 -2.00
C ARG A 57 24.83 -9.74 -1.30
N GLU A 58 25.09 -8.48 -1.63
CA GLU A 58 26.15 -7.68 -1.00
C GLU A 58 25.85 -7.45 0.48
N ALA A 59 24.64 -7.02 0.84
CA ALA A 59 24.23 -6.80 2.22
C ALA A 59 24.31 -8.08 3.08
N SER A 60 24.07 -9.26 2.50
CA SER A 60 24.14 -10.53 3.22
C SER A 60 25.54 -10.87 3.72
N SER A 61 26.60 -10.30 3.15
CA SER A 61 27.99 -10.51 3.61
C SER A 61 28.20 -10.11 5.07
N LEU A 62 27.42 -9.17 5.60
CA LEU A 62 27.46 -8.74 7.00
C LEU A 62 26.98 -9.82 7.98
N VAL A 63 26.19 -10.79 7.51
CA VAL A 63 25.54 -11.83 8.32
C VAL A 63 25.87 -13.25 7.84
N GLY A 64 27.03 -13.42 7.20
CA GLY A 64 27.57 -14.73 6.79
C GLY A 64 27.49 -15.02 5.28
N GLY A 65 26.97 -14.10 4.48
CA GLY A 65 26.99 -14.16 3.02
C GLY A 65 25.76 -14.83 2.39
N PRO A 66 25.80 -15.03 1.05
CA PRO A 66 24.68 -15.58 0.31
C PRO A 66 24.35 -17.04 0.67
N ALA A 67 23.07 -17.42 0.52
CA ALA A 67 22.64 -18.80 0.72
C ALA A 67 23.43 -19.80 -0.15
N GLY A 68 24.19 -20.68 0.51
CA GLY A 68 25.07 -21.67 -0.15
C GLY A 68 24.32 -22.69 -1.00
N ALA A 69 24.99 -23.28 -2.00
CA ALA A 69 24.40 -24.17 -3.02
C ALA A 69 23.50 -25.28 -2.43
N HIS A 70 23.92 -25.87 -1.31
CA HIS A 70 23.25 -26.97 -0.62
C HIS A 70 22.43 -26.52 0.61
N ALA A 71 22.13 -25.22 0.74
CA ALA A 71 21.35 -24.70 1.85
C ALA A 71 19.92 -25.27 1.81
N VAL A 72 19.49 -25.88 2.92
CA VAL A 72 18.14 -26.41 3.04
C VAL A 72 17.21 -25.35 3.61
N ILE A 73 16.24 -24.92 2.80
CA ILE A 73 15.34 -23.81 3.10
C ILE A 73 14.03 -24.35 3.71
N GLY A 74 13.47 -23.62 4.67
CA GLY A 74 12.15 -23.94 5.25
C GLY A 74 12.16 -24.80 6.52
N ARG A 75 13.33 -25.19 7.04
CA ARG A 75 13.45 -25.99 8.29
C ARG A 75 13.50 -25.18 9.58
N SER A 76 13.80 -23.88 9.51
CA SER A 76 13.88 -23.02 10.70
C SER A 76 12.53 -22.90 11.40
N ARG A 77 12.45 -23.36 12.66
CA ARG A 77 11.23 -23.31 13.50
C ARG A 77 11.06 -21.96 14.24
N HIS A 78 12.17 -21.26 14.50
CA HIS A 78 12.17 -20.04 15.31
C HIS A 78 12.25 -18.78 14.44
N LEU A 79 13.17 -18.75 13.47
CA LEU A 79 13.35 -17.64 12.53
C LEU A 79 12.65 -17.99 11.22
N THR A 80 11.33 -17.87 11.19
CA THR A 80 10.58 -17.97 9.95
C THR A 80 10.70 -16.64 9.17
N PRO A 81 10.59 -16.66 7.84
CA PRO A 81 10.65 -15.43 7.03
C PRO A 81 9.66 -14.36 7.50
N LEU A 82 8.44 -14.77 7.86
CA LEU A 82 7.42 -13.85 8.37
C LEU A 82 7.83 -13.19 9.70
N ARG A 83 8.41 -13.95 10.65
CA ARG A 83 8.89 -13.38 11.91
C ARG A 83 10.02 -12.37 11.68
N VAL A 84 10.92 -12.66 10.73
CA VAL A 84 11.97 -11.71 10.36
C VAL A 84 11.36 -10.46 9.72
N LEU A 85 10.41 -10.59 8.80
CA LEU A 85 9.73 -9.46 8.19
C LEU A 85 8.98 -8.60 9.22
N PHE A 86 8.34 -9.22 10.22
CA PHE A 86 7.75 -8.49 11.34
C PHE A 86 8.79 -7.77 12.20
N ALA A 87 9.91 -8.40 12.51
CA ALA A 87 10.99 -7.73 13.24
C ALA A 87 11.51 -6.51 12.47
N LEU A 88 11.73 -6.64 11.16
CA LEU A 88 12.11 -5.52 10.29
C LEU A 88 11.05 -4.41 10.27
N ALA A 89 9.76 -4.79 10.18
CA ALA A 89 8.66 -3.83 10.18
C ALA A 89 8.57 -3.09 11.52
N LEU A 90 8.76 -3.79 12.64
CA LEU A 90 8.83 -3.18 13.97
C LEU A 90 10.01 -2.22 14.11
N CYS A 91 11.18 -2.54 13.52
CA CYS A 91 12.30 -1.58 13.46
C CYS A 91 11.92 -0.33 12.66
N GLY A 92 11.29 -0.48 11.50
CA GLY A 92 10.85 0.66 10.68
C GLY A 92 9.79 1.52 11.36
N LEU A 93 8.82 0.89 12.02
CA LEU A 93 7.81 1.56 12.83
C LEU A 93 8.43 2.23 14.05
N ALA A 94 9.41 1.61 14.72
CA ALA A 94 10.11 2.25 15.84
C ALA A 94 10.80 3.54 15.39
N LEU A 95 11.52 3.51 14.26
CA LEU A 95 12.14 4.71 13.68
C LEU A 95 11.10 5.80 13.40
N GLY A 96 9.95 5.43 12.84
CA GLY A 96 8.89 6.40 12.57
C GLY A 96 8.25 6.98 13.84
N TRP A 97 8.06 6.17 14.87
CA TRP A 97 7.56 6.65 16.16
C TRP A 97 8.56 7.60 16.82
N PHE A 98 9.85 7.25 16.84
CA PHE A 98 10.90 8.13 17.36
C PHE A 98 10.99 9.45 16.58
N GLY A 99 10.76 9.42 15.26
CA GLY A 99 10.64 10.62 14.44
C GLY A 99 9.47 11.52 14.84
N LYS A 100 8.37 10.96 15.37
CA LYS A 100 7.22 11.74 15.89
C LYS A 100 7.39 12.15 17.36
N ALA A 101 8.24 11.46 18.12
CA ALA A 101 8.40 11.68 19.56
C ALA A 101 8.87 13.09 19.94
N SER A 102 9.58 13.81 19.04
CA SER A 102 9.95 15.21 19.27
C SER A 102 8.76 16.18 19.29
N CYS A 103 7.61 15.78 18.75
CA CYS A 103 6.33 16.51 18.80
C CYS A 103 5.45 16.12 19.99
N LEU A 104 5.86 15.13 20.79
CA LEU A 104 5.16 14.71 22.01
C LEU A 104 5.74 15.37 23.27
N GLN A 105 6.72 16.27 23.08
CA GLN A 105 7.36 16.99 24.18
C GLN A 105 6.38 17.98 24.79
N GLN A 106 6.58 18.22 26.09
CA GLN A 106 5.70 19.09 26.87
C GLN A 106 6.49 20.30 27.36
N ALA A 107 5.83 21.45 27.36
CA ALA A 107 6.37 22.70 27.89
C ALA A 107 5.37 23.31 28.89
N PRO A 108 5.86 24.06 29.89
CA PRO A 108 4.99 24.88 30.73
C PRO A 108 4.26 25.95 29.89
N PRO A 109 3.13 26.50 30.35
CA PRO A 109 2.35 27.46 29.58
C PRO A 109 3.12 28.75 29.35
N ASP A 110 3.82 29.22 30.40
CA ASP A 110 4.66 30.41 30.41
C ASP A 110 6.04 30.09 31.02
N ASP A 111 7.11 30.71 30.50
CA ASP A 111 8.50 30.49 30.94
C ASP A 111 8.71 30.63 32.47
N GLY A 112 7.93 31.49 33.13
CA GLY A 112 7.99 31.74 34.57
C GLY A 112 7.27 30.70 35.45
N SER A 113 6.60 29.72 34.86
CA SER A 113 5.84 28.66 35.55
C SER A 113 6.54 27.31 35.60
N ALA A 114 7.70 27.19 34.94
CA ALA A 114 8.55 26.01 34.98
C ALA A 114 8.92 25.62 36.42
N GLY A 115 8.63 24.37 36.81
CA GLY A 115 8.97 23.85 38.15
C GLY A 115 8.03 24.25 39.28
N ARG A 116 6.91 24.94 39.01
CA ARG A 116 5.85 25.14 40.02
C ARG A 116 5.01 23.87 40.17
N PRO A 117 4.74 23.39 41.40
CA PRO A 117 3.81 22.27 41.61
C PRO A 117 2.42 22.63 41.07
N GLY A 118 1.88 21.83 40.16
CA GLY A 118 0.55 22.03 39.58
C GLY A 118 0.48 22.97 38.36
N ALA A 119 1.62 23.34 37.75
CA ALA A 119 1.60 24.01 36.46
C ALA A 119 1.02 23.08 35.38
N GLU A 120 -0.04 23.51 34.68
CA GLU A 120 -0.60 22.77 33.55
C GLU A 120 0.45 22.63 32.45
N MET A 121 0.72 21.44 31.95
CA MET A 121 1.66 21.25 30.84
C MET A 121 0.89 21.31 29.52
N ARG A 122 1.50 21.92 28.50
CA ARG A 122 0.98 21.91 27.12
C ARG A 122 1.94 21.16 26.20
N LEU A 123 1.47 20.78 25.02
CA LEU A 123 2.38 20.36 23.95
C LEU A 123 3.31 21.52 23.59
N ASP A 124 4.58 21.19 23.44
CA ASP A 124 5.60 22.13 23.02
C ASP A 124 5.54 22.34 21.50
N TRP A 125 4.84 23.41 21.12
CA TRP A 125 4.79 23.93 19.76
C TRP A 125 5.66 25.17 19.57
N ASP A 126 6.52 25.46 20.55
CA ASP A 126 7.35 26.66 20.52
C ASP A 126 8.28 26.59 19.32
N ASP A 127 8.55 27.76 18.74
CA ASP A 127 9.34 27.88 17.52
C ASP A 127 8.88 27.03 16.32
N GLN A 128 7.57 26.76 16.22
CA GLN A 128 6.97 25.91 15.19
C GLN A 128 7.61 24.51 15.14
N ARG A 129 7.94 23.95 16.32
CA ARG A 129 8.65 22.68 16.52
C ARG A 129 8.15 21.54 15.63
N GLN A 130 6.84 21.47 15.39
CA GLN A 130 6.20 20.46 14.54
C GLN A 130 6.74 20.42 13.12
N PHE A 131 7.06 21.59 12.57
CA PHE A 131 7.61 21.73 11.24
C PHE A 131 9.13 21.70 11.33
N THR A 132 9.73 22.42 12.28
CA THR A 132 11.19 22.51 12.43
C THR A 132 11.87 21.15 12.64
N ASN A 133 11.26 20.28 13.45
CA ASN A 133 11.78 18.94 13.73
C ASN A 133 11.21 17.86 12.78
N LEU A 134 10.46 18.24 11.75
CA LEU A 134 9.84 17.33 10.78
C LEU A 134 8.92 16.27 11.42
N CYS A 135 8.40 16.52 12.62
CA CYS A 135 7.66 15.55 13.42
C CYS A 135 6.14 15.68 13.32
N TYR A 136 5.64 16.62 12.51
CA TYR A 136 4.21 16.84 12.31
C TYR A 136 3.43 15.54 12.05
N SER A 137 2.25 15.44 12.66
CA SER A 137 1.30 14.33 12.52
C SER A 137 -0.13 14.86 12.64
N ASP A 138 -0.98 14.50 11.68
CA ASP A 138 -2.41 14.79 11.73
C ASP A 138 -3.07 14.06 12.91
N VAL A 139 -2.53 12.91 13.34
CA VAL A 139 -3.04 12.18 14.52
C VAL A 139 -3.03 13.07 15.75
N ILE A 140 -1.97 13.84 15.96
CA ILE A 140 -1.85 14.75 17.11
C ILE A 140 -2.83 15.92 16.94
N SER A 141 -2.81 16.58 15.78
CA SER A 141 -3.63 17.77 15.49
C SER A 141 -5.14 17.50 15.54
N LEU A 142 -5.57 16.35 15.00
CA LEU A 142 -6.98 16.01 14.87
C LEU A 142 -7.66 15.67 16.21
N TYR A 143 -6.90 15.34 17.26
CA TYR A 143 -7.48 15.09 18.58
C TYR A 143 -8.29 16.29 19.11
N GLY A 144 -7.71 17.50 18.96
CA GLY A 144 -8.39 18.75 19.32
C GLY A 144 -9.28 19.28 18.19
N ALA A 145 -8.82 19.23 16.95
CA ALA A 145 -9.54 19.81 15.81
C ALA A 145 -10.91 19.15 15.58
N GLU A 146 -10.99 17.83 15.75
CA GLU A 146 -12.22 17.03 15.60
C GLU A 146 -13.04 16.94 16.90
N ARG A 147 -12.68 17.73 17.92
CA ARG A 147 -13.38 17.78 19.22
C ARG A 147 -13.40 16.43 19.97
N LEU A 148 -12.45 15.54 19.66
CA LEU A 148 -12.33 14.24 20.33
C LEU A 148 -11.86 14.39 21.78
N ASN A 149 -11.06 15.42 22.05
CA ASN A 149 -10.64 15.80 23.41
C ASN A 149 -11.85 16.05 24.35
N ILE A 150 -12.89 16.74 23.87
CA ILE A 150 -14.12 16.95 24.63
C ILE A 150 -15.15 15.82 24.47
N GLY A 151 -14.85 14.82 23.63
CA GLY A 151 -15.62 13.57 23.54
C GLY A 151 -16.78 13.63 22.58
N ALA A 152 -16.70 14.55 21.61
CA ALA A 152 -17.65 14.63 20.52
C ALA A 152 -17.72 13.29 19.79
N LEU A 153 -18.94 12.78 19.62
CA LEU A 153 -19.20 11.57 18.84
C LEU A 153 -19.17 11.94 17.35
N PRO A 154 -18.32 11.29 16.53
CA PRO A 154 -18.22 11.56 15.11
C PRO A 154 -19.58 11.58 14.40
N TYR A 155 -19.76 12.52 13.48
CA TYR A 155 -20.95 12.68 12.62
C TYR A 155 -22.24 13.14 13.33
N ARG A 156 -22.41 12.86 14.63
CA ARG A 156 -23.53 13.39 15.42
C ARG A 156 -23.26 14.82 15.87
N ASP A 157 -22.11 15.00 16.52
CA ASP A 157 -21.74 16.25 17.16
C ASP A 157 -21.05 17.16 16.12
N PHE A 158 -21.29 18.47 16.23
CA PHE A 158 -20.82 19.46 15.27
C PHE A 158 -20.19 20.65 15.97
N TRP A 159 -19.38 21.40 15.25
CA TRP A 159 -18.85 22.68 15.70
C TRP A 159 -18.89 23.72 14.58
N PHE A 160 -18.63 24.96 14.94
CA PHE A 160 -18.52 26.05 13.99
C PHE A 160 -17.04 26.39 13.78
N GLN A 161 -16.68 26.65 12.54
CA GLN A 161 -15.36 27.11 12.14
C GLN A 161 -15.54 28.29 11.18
N GLU A 162 -14.69 29.31 11.29
CA GLU A 162 -14.64 30.37 10.29
C GLU A 162 -13.89 29.90 9.06
N ASP A 163 -14.46 30.12 7.88
CA ASP A 163 -13.78 29.89 6.61
C ASP A 163 -12.78 31.02 6.29
N ALA A 164 -12.04 30.86 5.19
CA ALA A 164 -11.07 31.88 4.75
C ALA A 164 -11.72 33.23 4.37
N GLY A 165 -13.04 33.27 4.20
CA GLY A 165 -13.83 34.48 3.93
C GLY A 165 -14.52 35.06 5.17
N GLY A 166 -14.23 34.51 6.38
CA GLY A 166 -14.84 34.93 7.63
C GLY A 166 -16.29 34.45 7.84
N GLN A 167 -16.81 33.57 6.98
CA GLN A 167 -18.13 32.96 7.18
C GLN A 167 -18.04 31.78 8.14
N THR A 168 -18.96 31.75 9.09
CA THR A 168 -19.08 30.66 10.04
C THR A 168 -19.76 29.45 9.38
N ILE A 169 -19.01 28.37 9.21
CA ILE A 169 -19.48 27.12 8.61
C ILE A 169 -19.61 26.02 9.66
N LYS A 170 -20.69 25.23 9.53
CA LYS A 170 -20.95 24.06 10.37
C LYS A 170 -20.07 22.90 9.90
N ARG A 171 -19.33 22.28 10.83
CA ARG A 171 -18.39 21.18 10.58
C ARG A 171 -18.74 19.94 11.39
N TYR A 172 -18.40 18.79 10.82
CA TYR A 172 -18.48 17.46 11.41
C TYR A 172 -17.16 16.73 11.13
N MET A 173 -17.01 15.50 11.67
CA MET A 173 -15.88 14.62 11.40
C MET A 173 -15.56 14.52 9.91
N GLU A 174 -14.36 14.93 9.50
CA GLU A 174 -13.99 15.00 8.09
C GLU A 174 -13.59 13.64 7.49
N TYR A 175 -13.33 12.61 8.31
CA TYR A 175 -12.88 11.30 7.85
C TYR A 175 -14.03 10.32 7.58
N PRO A 176 -13.82 9.28 6.75
CA PRO A 176 -14.78 8.19 6.55
C PRO A 176 -15.12 7.43 7.84
N VAL A 177 -16.33 6.85 7.89
CA VAL A 177 -16.93 6.25 9.10
C VAL A 177 -15.98 5.35 9.87
N LEU A 178 -15.29 4.43 9.21
CA LEU A 178 -14.41 3.49 9.91
C LEU A 178 -13.21 4.20 10.57
N THR A 179 -12.62 5.17 9.88
CA THR A 179 -11.49 5.94 10.41
C THR A 179 -11.94 6.89 11.51
N GLY A 180 -13.05 7.62 11.32
CA GLY A 180 -13.59 8.50 12.36
C GLY A 180 -13.99 7.74 13.63
N MET A 181 -14.58 6.55 13.48
CA MET A 181 -14.90 5.69 14.64
C MET A 181 -13.66 5.05 15.28
N PHE A 182 -12.61 4.75 14.50
CA PHE A 182 -11.32 4.34 15.05
C PHE A 182 -10.69 5.45 15.91
N MET A 183 -10.71 6.69 15.42
CA MET A 183 -10.27 7.86 16.18
C MET A 183 -11.07 8.03 17.47
N TYR A 184 -12.40 7.94 17.40
CA TYR A 184 -13.25 8.02 18.58
C TYR A 184 -12.98 6.89 19.58
N GLY A 185 -12.81 5.65 19.12
CA GLY A 185 -12.45 4.52 19.97
C GLY A 185 -11.12 4.75 20.70
N ALA A 186 -10.10 5.27 20.01
CA ALA A 186 -8.83 5.63 20.63
C ALA A 186 -8.99 6.77 21.66
N ALA A 187 -9.84 7.76 21.40
CA ALA A 187 -10.15 8.82 22.36
C ALA A 187 -10.87 8.29 23.62
N GLN A 188 -11.78 7.31 23.47
CA GLN A 188 -12.40 6.66 24.64
C GLN A 188 -11.39 5.84 25.46
N LEU A 189 -10.49 5.11 24.79
CA LEU A 189 -9.40 4.40 25.47
C LEU A 189 -8.46 5.36 26.21
N THR A 190 -8.19 6.54 25.62
CA THR A 190 -7.40 7.61 26.26
C THR A 190 -8.05 8.07 27.56
N ARG A 191 -9.35 8.36 27.54
CA ARG A 191 -10.10 8.73 28.75
C ARG A 191 -10.11 7.62 29.79
N GLY A 192 -10.23 6.37 29.36
CA GLY A 192 -10.11 5.21 30.24
C GLY A 192 -8.72 5.10 30.89
N TRP A 193 -7.66 5.45 30.16
CA TRP A 193 -6.30 5.49 30.69
C TRP A 193 -6.11 6.61 31.71
N VAL A 194 -6.61 7.81 31.42
CA VAL A 194 -6.59 8.94 32.37
C VAL A 194 -7.37 8.59 33.65
N TRP A 195 -8.54 7.96 33.52
CA TRP A 195 -9.26 7.44 34.68
C TRP A 195 -8.43 6.40 35.46
N ALA A 196 -7.74 5.49 34.77
CA ALA A 196 -6.88 4.51 35.44
C ALA A 196 -5.67 5.17 36.11
N GLU A 197 -5.13 6.26 35.57
CA GLU A 197 -4.05 7.05 36.19
C GLU A 197 -4.52 7.59 37.54
N GLU A 198 -5.67 8.27 37.56
CA GLU A 198 -6.26 8.88 38.76
C GLU A 198 -6.62 7.85 39.84
N ASN A 199 -7.04 6.64 39.45
CA ASN A 199 -7.60 5.64 40.37
C ASN A 199 -6.64 4.51 40.73
N TRP A 200 -5.74 4.12 39.82
CA TRP A 200 -4.86 2.95 39.96
C TRP A 200 -3.36 3.30 39.89
N GLY A 201 -3.00 4.57 39.65
CA GLY A 201 -1.61 5.01 39.65
C GLY A 201 -0.78 4.49 38.48
N VAL A 202 -1.40 4.22 37.32
CA VAL A 202 -0.65 3.92 36.08
C VAL A 202 0.08 5.18 35.59
N PRO A 203 1.14 5.04 34.76
CA PRO A 203 1.88 6.20 34.25
C PRO A 203 1.00 7.16 33.46
N GLY A 204 1.06 8.43 33.84
CA GLY A 204 0.35 9.54 33.20
C GLY A 204 1.12 10.23 32.09
N ALA A 205 0.39 10.89 31.21
CA ALA A 205 0.88 11.82 30.21
C ALA A 205 -0.28 12.72 29.75
N LEU A 206 0.02 13.79 28.99
CA LEU A 206 -1.04 14.59 28.37
C LEU A 206 -1.99 13.72 27.56
N ASP A 207 -3.30 13.98 27.64
CA ASP A 207 -4.35 13.27 26.89
C ASP A 207 -4.01 13.07 25.42
N VAL A 208 -3.50 14.12 24.76
CA VAL A 208 -3.13 14.08 23.35
C VAL A 208 -1.94 13.14 23.06
N VAL A 209 -0.99 13.02 24.00
CA VAL A 209 0.15 12.10 23.90
C VAL A 209 -0.31 10.65 24.12
N LEU A 210 -1.21 10.43 25.07
CA LEU A 210 -1.85 9.13 25.30
C LEU A 210 -2.67 8.71 24.07
N PHE A 211 -3.48 9.63 23.54
CA PHE A 211 -4.25 9.43 22.31
C PHE A 211 -3.37 9.05 21.14
N PHE A 212 -2.31 9.83 20.87
CA PHE A 212 -1.35 9.52 19.82
C PHE A 212 -0.73 8.14 20.03
N THR A 213 -0.36 7.78 21.26
CA THR A 213 0.27 6.49 21.56
C THR A 213 -0.68 5.33 21.28
N ILE A 214 -1.94 5.42 21.69
CA ILE A 214 -2.97 4.40 21.43
C ILE A 214 -3.22 4.26 19.92
N VAL A 215 -3.36 5.39 19.21
CA VAL A 215 -3.50 5.39 17.75
C VAL A 215 -2.27 4.76 17.09
N ALA A 216 -1.06 5.14 17.50
CA ALA A 216 0.18 4.63 16.94
C ALA A 216 0.30 3.10 17.09
N LEU A 217 -0.12 2.53 18.23
CA LEU A 217 -0.19 1.08 18.40
C LEU A 217 -1.16 0.43 17.41
N GLY A 218 -2.33 1.03 17.19
CA GLY A 218 -3.28 0.57 16.18
C GLY A 218 -2.72 0.65 14.75
N LEU A 219 -2.13 1.79 14.39
CA LEU A 219 -1.53 2.00 13.07
C LEU A 219 -0.34 1.06 12.81
N ALA A 220 0.47 0.77 13.85
CA ALA A 220 1.53 -0.22 13.80
C ALA A 220 0.96 -1.63 13.56
N LEU A 221 -0.12 -2.01 14.26
CA LEU A 221 -0.79 -3.30 14.05
C LEU A 221 -1.32 -3.41 12.62
N PHE A 222 -1.98 -2.37 12.09
CA PHE A 222 -2.44 -2.38 10.70
C PHE A 222 -1.29 -2.51 9.70
N TRP A 223 -0.15 -1.85 9.94
CA TRP A 223 1.03 -2.04 9.09
C TRP A 223 1.60 -3.46 9.18
N LEU A 224 1.62 -4.09 10.36
CA LEU A 224 1.99 -5.50 10.48
C LEU A 224 1.02 -6.41 9.71
N VAL A 225 -0.29 -6.11 9.72
CA VAL A 225 -1.26 -6.81 8.88
C VAL A 225 -0.97 -6.62 7.39
N THR A 226 -0.57 -5.41 6.95
CA THR A 226 -0.09 -5.17 5.59
C THR A 226 1.09 -6.10 5.26
N ILE A 227 2.14 -6.11 6.09
CA ILE A 227 3.34 -6.95 5.87
C ILE A 227 2.98 -8.43 5.83
N TRP A 228 2.15 -8.90 6.75
CA TRP A 228 1.66 -10.27 6.78
C TRP A 228 0.94 -10.65 5.48
N ALA A 229 -0.05 -9.84 5.09
CA ALA A 229 -0.89 -10.15 3.96
C ALA A 229 -0.12 -10.04 2.63
N THR A 230 0.73 -9.03 2.48
CA THR A 230 1.61 -8.88 1.31
C THR A 230 2.62 -10.04 1.23
N ALA A 231 3.23 -10.46 2.33
CA ALA A 231 4.19 -11.58 2.33
C ALA A 231 3.52 -12.91 1.92
N LEU A 232 2.32 -13.16 2.43
CA LEU A 232 1.55 -14.36 2.08
C LEU A 232 0.97 -14.33 0.67
N THR A 233 0.74 -13.13 0.11
CA THR A 233 0.34 -12.93 -1.30
C THR A 233 1.52 -13.16 -2.24
N ALA A 234 2.72 -12.70 -1.86
CA ALA A 234 3.95 -12.86 -2.65
C ALA A 234 4.47 -14.31 -2.74
N ARG A 235 3.98 -15.22 -1.87
CA ARG A 235 4.32 -16.66 -1.81
C ARG A 235 5.83 -16.93 -1.96
N THR A 236 6.26 -17.37 -3.15
CA THR A 236 7.65 -17.73 -3.50
C THR A 236 8.61 -16.55 -3.34
N ARG A 237 8.13 -15.31 -3.46
CA ARG A 237 8.90 -14.08 -3.35
C ARG A 237 8.65 -13.30 -2.07
N MET A 238 8.16 -13.95 -0.99
CA MET A 238 7.79 -13.24 0.25
C MET A 238 8.90 -12.35 0.83
N TRP A 239 10.16 -12.67 0.58
CA TRP A 239 11.26 -11.81 1.03
C TRP A 239 11.22 -10.42 0.40
N ALA A 240 10.70 -10.22 -0.80
CA ALA A 240 10.57 -8.89 -1.42
C ALA A 240 9.83 -7.87 -0.52
N VAL A 241 9.02 -8.36 0.42
CA VAL A 241 8.29 -7.55 1.41
C VAL A 241 9.20 -6.86 2.44
N TRP A 242 10.49 -7.20 2.51
CA TRP A 242 11.45 -6.45 3.31
C TRP A 242 11.49 -4.97 2.90
N LEU A 243 11.26 -4.67 1.62
CA LEU A 243 11.16 -3.31 1.08
C LEU A 243 9.99 -2.52 1.67
N ALA A 244 8.86 -3.19 1.90
CA ALA A 244 7.73 -2.57 2.58
C ALA A 244 8.03 -2.42 4.07
N ALA A 245 8.61 -3.44 4.71
CA ALA A 245 8.92 -3.44 6.13
C ALA A 245 9.89 -2.31 6.54
N LEU A 246 10.94 -2.07 5.75
CA LEU A 246 11.95 -1.02 5.96
C LEU A 246 11.83 0.13 4.96
N SER A 247 10.63 0.43 4.46
CA SER A 247 10.45 1.52 3.52
C SER A 247 10.73 2.88 4.20
N PRO A 248 11.53 3.78 3.58
CA PRO A 248 11.65 5.16 4.06
C PRO A 248 10.31 5.89 4.21
N LEU A 249 9.32 5.55 3.38
CA LEU A 249 7.96 6.09 3.49
C LEU A 249 7.28 5.68 4.80
N VAL A 250 7.54 4.47 5.31
CA VAL A 250 7.00 4.01 6.60
C VAL A 250 7.61 4.81 7.73
N PHE A 251 8.91 5.08 7.68
CA PHE A 251 9.61 5.86 8.71
C PHE A 251 8.99 7.26 8.83
N VAL A 252 8.65 7.90 7.72
CA VAL A 252 8.10 9.26 7.75
C VAL A 252 6.59 9.28 8.01
N HIS A 253 5.84 8.38 7.37
CA HIS A 253 4.39 8.53 7.20
C HIS A 253 3.51 7.52 7.94
N ALA A 254 4.04 6.43 8.50
CA ALA A 254 3.21 5.42 9.16
C ALA A 254 2.35 5.97 10.30
N PHE A 255 2.81 7.06 10.94
CA PHE A 255 2.11 7.76 12.02
C PHE A 255 1.80 9.22 11.68
N THR A 256 1.90 9.63 10.41
CA THR A 256 1.48 10.98 10.01
C THR A 256 -0.05 11.07 9.91
N ASN A 257 -0.70 10.02 9.43
CA ASN A 257 -2.16 9.95 9.24
C ASN A 257 -2.62 8.48 9.42
N PHE A 258 -3.90 8.20 9.22
CA PHE A 258 -4.56 6.91 9.44
C PHE A 258 -4.50 5.96 8.22
N ASP A 259 -3.59 6.21 7.28
CA ASP A 259 -3.52 5.51 5.99
C ASP A 259 -3.21 4.02 6.10
N THR A 260 -2.52 3.58 7.17
CA THR A 260 -2.19 2.16 7.35
C THR A 260 -3.43 1.28 7.50
N ILE A 261 -4.57 1.82 7.98
CA ILE A 261 -5.85 1.11 8.08
C ILE A 261 -6.32 0.63 6.70
N ALA A 262 -6.39 1.56 5.74
CA ALA A 262 -6.83 1.25 4.39
C ALA A 262 -5.80 0.39 3.64
N THR A 263 -4.51 0.62 3.87
CA THR A 263 -3.43 -0.20 3.31
C THR A 263 -3.46 -1.65 3.81
N ALA A 264 -3.80 -1.88 5.08
CA ALA A 264 -4.04 -3.21 5.63
C ALA A 264 -5.23 -3.90 4.95
N ALA A 265 -6.33 -3.18 4.76
CA ALA A 265 -7.52 -3.70 4.10
C ALA A 265 -7.24 -4.11 2.64
N VAL A 266 -6.48 -3.31 1.87
CA VAL A 266 -6.05 -3.65 0.50
C VAL A 266 -5.15 -4.89 0.49
N ALA A 267 -4.18 -4.97 1.40
CA ALA A 267 -3.29 -6.13 1.46
C ALA A 267 -4.06 -7.41 1.81
N VAL A 268 -5.00 -7.34 2.76
CA VAL A 268 -5.89 -8.46 3.11
C VAL A 268 -6.81 -8.82 1.94
N ALA A 269 -7.32 -7.84 1.18
CA ALA A 269 -8.13 -8.11 0.00
C ALA A 269 -7.37 -8.90 -1.06
N LEU A 270 -6.12 -8.50 -1.35
CA LEU A 270 -5.25 -9.22 -2.28
C LEU A 270 -4.88 -10.61 -1.76
N LEU A 271 -4.61 -10.76 -0.46
CA LEU A 271 -4.36 -12.07 0.13
C LEU A 271 -5.59 -12.97 -0.01
N ALA A 272 -6.78 -12.49 0.39
CA ALA A 272 -8.02 -13.26 0.29
C ALA A 272 -8.32 -13.66 -1.15
N TRP A 273 -8.11 -12.74 -2.11
CA TRP A 273 -8.23 -13.03 -3.53
C TRP A 273 -7.28 -14.14 -3.97
N SER A 274 -5.99 -14.04 -3.60
CA SER A 274 -4.96 -15.04 -3.92
C SER A 274 -5.19 -16.42 -3.30
N ARG A 275 -6.18 -16.55 -2.41
CA ARG A 275 -6.57 -17.80 -1.72
C ARG A 275 -7.96 -18.29 -2.14
N ASP A 276 -8.45 -17.82 -3.28
CA ASP A 276 -9.75 -18.20 -3.84
C ASP A 276 -10.92 -17.91 -2.90
N ARG A 277 -10.82 -16.84 -2.11
CA ARG A 277 -11.87 -16.34 -1.22
C ARG A 277 -12.40 -14.98 -1.71
N PRO A 278 -13.08 -14.92 -2.87
CA PRO A 278 -13.54 -13.66 -3.47
C PRO A 278 -14.46 -12.85 -2.55
N TRP A 279 -15.32 -13.50 -1.76
CA TRP A 279 -16.19 -12.79 -0.83
C TRP A 279 -15.41 -12.11 0.32
N ILE A 280 -14.36 -12.73 0.85
CA ILE A 280 -13.50 -12.12 1.88
C ILE A 280 -12.73 -10.93 1.28
N ALA A 281 -12.26 -11.08 0.05
CA ALA A 281 -11.64 -9.98 -0.69
C ALA A 281 -12.60 -8.80 -0.84
N GLY A 282 -13.86 -9.08 -1.18
CA GLY A 282 -14.93 -8.10 -1.23
C GLY A 282 -15.16 -7.39 0.10
N VAL A 283 -15.33 -8.15 1.19
CA VAL A 283 -15.49 -7.57 2.55
C VAL A 283 -14.32 -6.65 2.89
N ALA A 284 -13.09 -7.08 2.65
CA ALA A 284 -11.90 -6.27 2.91
C ALA A 284 -11.87 -4.98 2.04
N ILE A 285 -12.26 -5.05 0.77
CA ILE A 285 -12.41 -3.86 -0.09
C ILE A 285 -13.48 -2.90 0.47
N GLY A 286 -14.64 -3.41 0.89
CA GLY A 286 -15.73 -2.60 1.42
C GLY A 286 -15.39 -1.92 2.75
N VAL A 287 -14.79 -2.66 3.67
CA VAL A 287 -14.25 -2.15 4.94
C VAL A 287 -13.15 -1.12 4.68
N GLY A 288 -12.23 -1.41 3.77
CA GLY A 288 -11.19 -0.47 3.34
C GLY A 288 -11.78 0.82 2.76
N ALA A 289 -12.76 0.71 1.87
CA ALA A 289 -13.48 1.84 1.28
C ALA A 289 -14.19 2.72 2.33
N ALA A 290 -14.61 2.12 3.45
CA ALA A 290 -15.19 2.84 4.58
C ALA A 290 -14.14 3.49 5.51
N ALA A 291 -12.85 3.15 5.39
CA ALA A 291 -11.73 3.87 6.02
C ALA A 291 -11.13 4.94 5.09
N LYS A 292 -11.03 4.65 3.79
CA LYS A 292 -10.55 5.55 2.74
C LYS A 292 -11.06 5.05 1.39
N LEU A 293 -11.45 5.92 0.46
CA LEU A 293 -12.15 5.47 -0.76
C LEU A 293 -11.30 4.62 -1.73
N TYR A 294 -9.97 4.76 -1.76
CA TYR A 294 -9.12 4.17 -2.79
C TYR A 294 -9.13 2.62 -2.92
N PRO A 295 -9.40 1.79 -1.88
CA PRO A 295 -9.52 0.35 -2.03
C PRO A 295 -10.63 -0.06 -3.01
N ALA A 296 -11.66 0.79 -3.21
CA ALA A 296 -12.71 0.54 -4.20
C ALA A 296 -12.16 0.46 -5.64
N LEU A 297 -11.00 1.08 -5.93
CA LEU A 297 -10.36 1.00 -7.24
C LEU A 297 -9.97 -0.44 -7.62
N LEU A 298 -9.78 -1.33 -6.64
CA LEU A 298 -9.52 -2.75 -6.90
C LEU A 298 -10.70 -3.43 -7.60
N LEU A 299 -11.94 -2.96 -7.41
CA LEU A 299 -13.11 -3.54 -8.12
C LEU A 299 -13.00 -3.34 -9.62
N VAL A 300 -12.44 -2.22 -10.09
CA VAL A 300 -12.21 -1.99 -11.53
C VAL A 300 -11.17 -2.98 -12.06
N VAL A 301 -10.08 -3.18 -11.32
CA VAL A 301 -9.01 -4.11 -11.68
C VAL A 301 -9.51 -5.55 -11.75
N LEU A 302 -10.17 -6.01 -10.69
CA LEU A 302 -10.74 -7.36 -10.63
C LEU A 302 -11.84 -7.54 -11.66
N GLY A 303 -12.69 -6.52 -11.88
CA GLY A 303 -13.74 -6.55 -12.90
C GLY A 303 -13.18 -6.73 -14.31
N ALA A 304 -12.14 -5.97 -14.69
CA ALA A 304 -11.50 -6.10 -15.99
C ALA A 304 -10.87 -7.50 -16.21
N LEU A 305 -10.17 -8.02 -15.20
CA LEU A 305 -9.54 -9.34 -15.29
C LEU A 305 -10.56 -10.49 -15.26
N CYS A 306 -11.62 -10.37 -14.46
CA CYS A 306 -12.71 -11.35 -14.41
C CYS A 306 -13.52 -11.35 -15.70
N LEU A 307 -13.74 -10.18 -16.31
CA LEU A 307 -14.38 -10.08 -17.63
C LEU A 307 -13.54 -10.78 -18.70
N ARG A 308 -12.22 -10.54 -18.71
CA ARG A 308 -11.29 -11.22 -19.62
C ARG A 308 -11.30 -12.75 -19.47
N SER A 309 -11.39 -13.24 -18.24
CA SER A 309 -11.28 -14.66 -17.88
C SER A 309 -12.63 -15.39 -17.76
N GLY A 310 -13.76 -14.72 -17.98
CA GLY A 310 -15.09 -15.31 -17.80
C GLY A 310 -15.50 -15.55 -16.33
N ARG A 311 -14.71 -15.10 -15.34
CA ARG A 311 -14.94 -15.24 -13.89
C ARG A 311 -15.90 -14.19 -13.31
N VAL A 312 -16.95 -13.84 -14.06
CA VAL A 312 -17.88 -12.75 -13.69
C VAL A 312 -18.70 -13.05 -12.43
N ARG A 313 -18.93 -14.33 -12.12
CA ARG A 313 -19.63 -14.74 -10.90
C ARG A 313 -18.78 -14.46 -9.66
N GLU A 314 -17.49 -14.77 -9.72
CA GLU A 314 -16.53 -14.53 -8.65
C GLU A 314 -16.34 -13.01 -8.43
N PHE A 315 -16.31 -12.23 -9.51
CA PHE A 315 -16.37 -10.76 -9.42
C PHE A 315 -17.67 -10.28 -8.80
N GLY A 316 -18.82 -10.78 -9.24
CA GLY A 316 -20.13 -10.41 -8.70
C GLY A 316 -20.23 -10.66 -7.19
N ALA A 317 -19.74 -11.81 -6.72
CA ALA A 317 -19.66 -12.12 -5.29
C ALA A 317 -18.74 -11.14 -4.53
N THR A 318 -17.61 -10.77 -5.13
CA THR A 318 -16.67 -9.79 -4.55
C THR A 318 -17.28 -8.39 -4.46
N ALA A 319 -17.89 -7.92 -5.54
CA ALA A 319 -18.54 -6.61 -5.60
C ALA A 319 -19.74 -6.51 -4.66
N ALA A 320 -20.57 -7.56 -4.60
CA ALA A 320 -21.68 -7.63 -3.66
C ALA A 320 -21.19 -7.62 -2.21
N ALA A 321 -20.19 -8.44 -1.86
CA ALA A 321 -19.62 -8.47 -0.53
C ALA A 321 -18.97 -7.12 -0.13
N ALA A 322 -18.30 -6.44 -1.07
CA ALA A 322 -17.75 -5.11 -0.84
C ALA A 322 -18.85 -4.07 -0.57
N LEU A 323 -19.90 -4.06 -1.40
CA LEU A 323 -21.04 -3.16 -1.20
C LEU A 323 -21.73 -3.43 0.14
N THR A 324 -22.00 -4.70 0.46
CA THR A 324 -22.62 -5.09 1.74
C THR A 324 -21.76 -4.67 2.93
N ALA A 325 -20.46 -4.95 2.92
CA ALA A 325 -19.57 -4.56 4.02
C ALA A 325 -19.49 -3.04 4.18
N TRP A 326 -19.39 -2.29 3.07
CA TRP A 326 -19.39 -0.84 3.10
C TRP A 326 -20.71 -0.29 3.66
N LEU A 327 -21.86 -0.83 3.23
CA LEU A 327 -23.17 -0.45 3.75
C LEU A 327 -23.31 -0.78 5.25
N LEU A 328 -22.84 -1.94 5.70
CA LEU A 328 -22.90 -2.32 7.12
C LEU A 328 -22.10 -1.37 8.01
N VAL A 329 -20.99 -0.84 7.52
CA VAL A 329 -20.20 0.17 8.24
C VAL A 329 -20.86 1.54 8.20
N ASN A 330 -21.42 1.95 7.05
CA ASN A 330 -21.93 3.31 6.84
C ASN A 330 -23.37 3.52 7.33
N LEU A 331 -24.27 2.54 7.16
CA LEU A 331 -25.71 2.67 7.49
C LEU A 331 -25.98 3.04 8.96
N PRO A 332 -25.27 2.47 9.96
CA PRO A 332 -25.47 2.84 11.36
C PRO A 332 -25.21 4.32 11.65
N ILE A 333 -24.42 5.00 10.82
CA ILE A 333 -24.14 6.44 10.93
C ILE A 333 -25.02 7.25 9.96
N LEU A 334 -25.16 6.80 8.71
CA LEU A 334 -25.90 7.48 7.66
C LEU A 334 -27.39 7.65 8.02
N ILE A 335 -28.03 6.64 8.60
CA ILE A 335 -29.46 6.68 8.94
C ILE A 335 -29.76 7.75 10.02
N PRO A 336 -29.09 7.76 11.20
CA PRO A 336 -29.34 8.76 12.22
C PRO A 336 -28.68 10.12 11.95
N TYR A 337 -27.53 10.14 11.25
CA TYR A 337 -26.69 11.34 11.09
C TYR A 337 -26.31 11.61 9.62
N PRO A 338 -27.28 11.79 8.71
CA PRO A 338 -27.00 11.91 7.27
C PRO A 338 -26.16 13.13 6.92
N THR A 339 -26.39 14.27 7.58
CA THR A 339 -25.61 15.50 7.34
C THR A 339 -24.15 15.33 7.78
N GLY A 340 -23.91 14.71 8.93
CA GLY A 340 -22.56 14.44 9.40
C GLY A 340 -21.83 13.43 8.53
N TRP A 341 -22.52 12.35 8.12
CA TRP A 341 -21.97 11.37 7.18
C TRP A 341 -21.54 12.00 5.84
N TRP A 342 -22.32 12.96 5.34
CA TRP A 342 -22.03 13.65 4.08
C TRP A 342 -20.81 14.59 4.15
N GLU A 343 -20.38 15.00 5.34
CA GLU A 343 -19.28 15.96 5.52
C GLU A 343 -17.99 15.50 4.84
N PHE A 344 -17.66 14.20 4.89
CA PHE A 344 -16.49 13.66 4.18
C PHE A 344 -16.54 13.96 2.66
N PHE A 345 -17.69 13.74 2.02
CA PHE A 345 -17.85 13.98 0.59
C PHE A 345 -17.87 15.47 0.27
N ARG A 346 -18.58 16.26 1.08
CA ARG A 346 -18.64 17.72 0.95
C ARG A 346 -17.24 18.34 1.09
N PHE A 347 -16.50 17.97 2.13
CA PHE A 347 -15.16 18.47 2.40
C PHE A 347 -14.21 18.16 1.24
N ASN A 348 -14.23 16.92 0.73
CA ASN A 348 -13.43 16.57 -0.45
C ASN A 348 -13.88 17.33 -1.70
N GLY A 349 -15.18 17.62 -1.86
CA GLY A 349 -15.71 18.45 -2.95
C GLY A 349 -15.22 19.90 -2.89
N ASP A 350 -15.30 20.52 -1.72
CA ASP A 350 -15.00 21.96 -1.53
C ASP A 350 -13.49 22.25 -1.45
N ARG A 351 -12.65 21.24 -1.20
CA ARG A 351 -11.21 21.41 -1.06
C ARG A 351 -10.56 21.88 -2.37
N SER A 352 -9.64 22.83 -2.28
CA SER A 352 -8.81 23.26 -3.42
C SER A 352 -7.75 22.20 -3.76
N ALA A 353 -6.94 22.46 -4.79
CA ALA A 353 -5.81 21.60 -5.13
C ALA A 353 -4.80 21.54 -3.97
N ASP A 354 -4.45 20.33 -3.53
CA ASP A 354 -3.37 20.11 -2.57
C ASP A 354 -2.05 20.66 -3.11
N ALA A 355 -1.19 21.14 -2.22
CA ALA A 355 0.06 21.80 -2.57
C ALA A 355 0.98 20.91 -3.42
N ASP A 356 0.93 19.60 -3.24
CA ASP A 356 1.79 18.61 -3.88
C ASP A 356 1.28 18.10 -5.22
N THR A 357 0.23 18.72 -5.76
CA THR A 357 -0.36 18.27 -7.01
C THR A 357 0.11 19.12 -8.17
N ILE A 358 0.10 18.53 -9.37
CA ILE A 358 0.42 19.25 -10.60
C ILE A 358 -0.51 20.47 -10.80
N TYR A 359 -1.74 20.41 -10.28
CA TYR A 359 -2.70 21.49 -10.33
C TYR A 359 -2.24 22.74 -9.59
N ARG A 360 -1.62 22.57 -8.40
CA ARG A 360 -1.03 23.69 -7.67
C ARG A 360 0.13 24.30 -8.45
N ILE A 361 1.04 23.46 -8.94
CA ILE A 361 2.21 23.90 -9.71
C ILE A 361 1.78 24.71 -10.95
N LEU A 362 0.75 24.23 -11.67
CA LEU A 362 0.21 24.93 -12.84
C LEU A 362 -0.45 26.26 -12.46
N ALA A 363 -1.26 26.28 -11.38
CA ALA A 363 -1.91 27.48 -10.88
C ALA A 363 -0.90 28.56 -10.51
N ASP A 364 0.13 28.19 -9.74
CA ASP A 364 1.16 29.12 -9.25
C ASP A 364 2.04 29.62 -10.42
N THR A 365 2.38 28.75 -11.37
CA THR A 365 3.22 29.11 -12.53
C THR A 365 2.49 30.04 -13.51
N LEU A 366 1.19 29.82 -13.71
CA LEU A 366 0.36 30.59 -14.66
C LEU A 366 -0.37 31.78 -14.00
N GLY A 367 -0.27 31.92 -12.67
CA GLY A 367 -0.84 33.04 -11.92
C GLY A 367 -2.37 33.05 -11.88
N PHE A 368 -3.03 31.88 -11.78
CA PHE A 368 -4.49 31.80 -11.69
C PHE A 368 -4.96 30.91 -10.54
N THR A 369 -6.23 31.04 -10.16
CA THR A 369 -6.87 30.16 -9.19
C THR A 369 -7.90 29.26 -9.87
N TRP A 370 -7.91 27.98 -9.50
CA TRP A 370 -8.87 27.03 -10.05
C TRP A 370 -10.28 27.32 -9.54
N ASN A 371 -11.25 27.33 -10.44
CA ASN A 371 -12.64 27.12 -10.04
C ASN A 371 -12.80 25.68 -9.52
N ILE A 372 -13.28 25.52 -8.29
CA ILE A 372 -13.36 24.22 -7.60
C ILE A 372 -14.21 23.21 -8.39
N ASN A 373 -15.33 23.64 -8.98
CA ASN A 373 -16.19 22.76 -9.76
C ASN A 373 -15.51 22.25 -11.03
N HIS A 374 -14.79 23.12 -11.75
CA HIS A 374 -14.02 22.72 -12.92
C HIS A 374 -12.86 21.80 -12.56
N LEU A 375 -12.15 22.08 -11.47
CA LEU A 375 -11.07 21.23 -10.97
C LEU A 375 -11.59 19.85 -10.55
N ASN A 376 -12.74 19.79 -9.89
CA ASN A 376 -13.41 18.54 -9.53
C ASN A 376 -13.78 17.73 -10.79
N ALA A 377 -14.43 18.38 -11.77
CA ALA A 377 -14.81 17.73 -13.02
C ALA A 377 -13.58 17.21 -13.78
N LEU A 378 -12.51 18.00 -13.85
CA LEU A 378 -11.24 17.61 -14.48
C LEU A 378 -10.59 16.42 -13.76
N SER A 379 -10.46 16.49 -12.44
CA SER A 379 -9.82 15.44 -11.64
C SER A 379 -10.60 14.12 -11.68
N VAL A 380 -11.94 14.17 -11.56
CA VAL A 380 -12.81 12.99 -11.71
C VAL A 380 -12.75 12.44 -13.14
N GLY A 381 -12.83 13.31 -14.16
CA GLY A 381 -12.75 12.90 -15.56
C GLY A 381 -11.44 12.19 -15.91
N LEU A 382 -10.30 12.73 -15.44
CA LEU A 382 -9.00 12.10 -15.62
C LEU A 382 -8.87 10.79 -14.82
N THR A 383 -9.44 10.73 -13.61
CA THR A 383 -9.48 9.49 -12.83
C THR A 383 -10.26 8.40 -13.57
N VAL A 384 -11.43 8.71 -14.12
CA VAL A 384 -12.21 7.78 -14.94
C VAL A 384 -11.42 7.34 -16.17
N LEU A 385 -10.73 8.27 -16.85
CA LEU A 385 -9.89 7.95 -17.99
C LEU A 385 -8.75 6.98 -17.63
N VAL A 386 -8.09 7.20 -16.49
CA VAL A 386 -7.06 6.29 -15.97
C VAL A 386 -7.65 4.90 -15.71
N LEU A 387 -8.81 4.82 -15.06
CA LEU A 387 -9.46 3.53 -14.76
C LEU A 387 -9.88 2.79 -16.03
N VAL A 388 -10.40 3.51 -17.03
CA VAL A 388 -10.69 2.95 -18.35
C VAL A 388 -9.40 2.48 -19.03
N ALA A 389 -8.32 3.26 -18.98
CA ALA A 389 -7.03 2.87 -19.55
C ALA A 389 -6.49 1.60 -18.88
N VAL A 390 -6.54 1.49 -17.55
CA VAL A 390 -6.13 0.29 -16.80
C VAL A 390 -7.01 -0.92 -17.15
N ALA A 391 -8.32 -0.75 -17.26
CA ALA A 391 -9.22 -1.81 -17.70
C ALA A 391 -8.90 -2.27 -19.13
N LEU A 392 -8.66 -1.33 -20.05
CA LEU A 392 -8.25 -1.62 -21.42
C LEU A 392 -6.90 -2.31 -21.49
N ILE A 393 -5.91 -1.91 -20.67
CA ILE A 393 -4.64 -2.62 -20.53
C ILE A 393 -4.92 -4.09 -20.12
N GLY A 394 -5.77 -4.30 -19.13
CA GLY A 394 -6.24 -5.62 -18.70
C GLY A 394 -6.83 -6.47 -19.83
N LEU A 395 -7.65 -5.89 -20.68
CA LEU A 395 -8.36 -6.57 -21.78
C LEU A 395 -7.51 -6.75 -23.05
N CYS A 396 -6.53 -5.88 -23.29
CA CYS A 396 -5.74 -5.84 -24.54
C CYS A 396 -4.38 -6.53 -24.45
N ALA A 397 -3.79 -6.62 -23.24
CA ALA A 397 -2.44 -7.13 -23.05
C ALA A 397 -2.24 -8.54 -23.65
N PRO A 398 -1.05 -8.85 -24.19
CA PRO A 398 -0.78 -10.12 -24.87
C PRO A 398 -1.00 -11.33 -23.96
N PHE A 399 -0.56 -11.21 -22.71
CA PHE A 399 -0.86 -12.13 -21.62
C PHE A 399 -1.67 -11.40 -20.56
N ARG A 400 -2.45 -12.13 -19.76
CA ARG A 400 -3.27 -11.55 -18.70
C ARG A 400 -2.35 -10.83 -17.70
N PRO A 401 -2.51 -9.52 -17.47
CA PRO A 401 -1.69 -8.81 -16.49
C PRO A 401 -1.91 -9.36 -15.07
N ARG A 402 -0.89 -9.30 -14.23
CA ARG A 402 -1.03 -9.70 -12.82
C ARG A 402 -1.93 -8.71 -12.07
N VAL A 403 -2.72 -9.19 -11.11
CA VAL A 403 -3.63 -8.36 -10.30
C VAL A 403 -2.88 -7.19 -9.66
N ALA A 404 -1.70 -7.46 -9.08
CA ALA A 404 -0.87 -6.44 -8.45
C ALA A 404 -0.39 -5.35 -9.42
N GLN A 405 -0.09 -5.70 -10.68
CA GLN A 405 0.36 -4.73 -11.69
C GLN A 405 -0.75 -3.74 -12.03
N LEU A 406 -1.97 -4.24 -12.29
CA LEU A 406 -3.11 -3.36 -12.58
C LEU A 406 -3.57 -2.57 -11.36
N ALA A 407 -3.52 -3.15 -10.16
CA ALA A 407 -3.80 -2.45 -8.91
C ALA A 407 -2.82 -1.29 -8.68
N PHE A 408 -1.51 -1.53 -8.87
CA PHE A 408 -0.50 -0.48 -8.81
C PHE A 408 -0.79 0.63 -9.82
N LEU A 409 -1.06 0.29 -11.10
CA LEU A 409 -1.37 1.30 -12.13
C LEU A 409 -2.64 2.10 -11.82
N ALA A 410 -3.69 1.46 -11.31
CA ALA A 410 -4.93 2.13 -10.94
C ALA A 410 -4.71 3.15 -9.81
N VAL A 411 -4.02 2.74 -8.74
CA VAL A 411 -3.77 3.63 -7.59
C VAL A 411 -2.74 4.71 -7.92
N ALA A 412 -1.65 4.36 -8.61
CA ALA A 412 -0.63 5.34 -9.02
C ALA A 412 -1.19 6.36 -10.03
N GLY A 413 -1.94 5.88 -11.02
CA GLY A 413 -2.61 6.74 -11.98
C GLY A 413 -3.63 7.66 -11.32
N PHE A 414 -4.42 7.14 -10.35
CA PHE A 414 -5.31 7.95 -9.53
C PHE A 414 -4.53 9.06 -8.79
N LEU A 415 -3.44 8.74 -8.10
CA LEU A 415 -2.64 9.73 -7.38
C LEU A 415 -2.05 10.82 -8.29
N LEU A 416 -1.62 10.45 -9.50
CA LEU A 416 -1.05 11.38 -10.48
C LEU A 416 -2.07 12.40 -11.02
N VAL A 417 -3.36 12.04 -11.09
CA VAL A 417 -4.43 12.89 -11.67
C VAL A 417 -5.45 13.38 -10.64
N ASN A 418 -5.33 12.97 -9.38
CA ASN A 418 -6.22 13.43 -8.34
C ASN A 418 -5.82 14.84 -7.87
N LYS A 419 -6.81 15.69 -7.54
CA LYS A 419 -6.55 17.03 -6.99
C LYS A 419 -6.04 17.00 -5.54
N VAL A 420 -6.04 15.82 -4.91
CA VAL A 420 -5.56 15.57 -3.55
C VAL A 420 -4.51 14.46 -3.57
N TRP A 421 -3.27 14.80 -3.26
CA TRP A 421 -2.18 13.83 -3.09
C TRP A 421 -1.22 14.31 -2.00
N SER A 422 -1.58 14.02 -0.76
CA SER A 422 -0.67 14.22 0.38
C SER A 422 0.40 13.10 0.43
N PRO A 423 1.61 13.32 0.99
CA PRO A 423 2.77 12.46 0.76
C PRO A 423 2.61 11.10 1.45
N GLN A 424 1.82 11.06 2.52
CA GLN A 424 1.45 9.80 3.17
C GLN A 424 0.62 8.87 2.27
N TYR A 425 -0.03 9.37 1.21
CA TYR A 425 -0.77 8.51 0.27
C TYR A 425 0.19 7.62 -0.54
N SER A 426 1.48 7.97 -0.63
CA SER A 426 2.49 7.10 -1.23
C SER A 426 2.64 5.77 -0.49
N LEU A 427 2.21 5.67 0.78
CA LEU A 427 2.12 4.39 1.50
C LEU A 427 1.18 3.38 0.82
N TRP A 428 0.14 3.83 0.12
CA TRP A 428 -0.80 2.94 -0.57
C TRP A 428 -0.12 2.17 -1.69
N LEU A 429 0.88 2.80 -2.32
CA LEU A 429 1.64 2.20 -3.40
C LEU A 429 2.65 1.17 -2.89
N VAL A 430 3.14 1.25 -1.65
CA VAL A 430 4.21 0.39 -1.14
C VAL A 430 3.93 -1.11 -1.28
N PRO A 431 2.83 -1.67 -0.73
CA PRO A 431 2.57 -3.12 -0.87
C PRO A 431 2.25 -3.50 -2.32
N LEU A 432 1.60 -2.61 -3.09
CA LEU A 432 1.27 -2.86 -4.50
C LEU A 432 2.55 -2.90 -5.36
N ALA A 433 3.46 -1.95 -5.16
CA ALA A 433 4.71 -1.82 -5.89
C ALA A 433 5.64 -3.00 -5.59
N VAL A 434 5.71 -3.45 -4.33
CA VAL A 434 6.49 -4.65 -3.95
C VAL A 434 5.98 -5.92 -4.65
N LEU A 435 4.66 -6.05 -4.82
CA LEU A 435 4.08 -7.19 -5.52
C LEU A 435 4.19 -7.04 -7.06
N ALA A 436 4.12 -5.82 -7.58
CA ALA A 436 4.10 -5.55 -9.01
C ALA A 436 5.50 -5.50 -9.63
N ILE A 437 6.47 -4.86 -8.97
CA ILE A 437 7.74 -4.44 -9.55
C ILE A 437 8.90 -5.22 -8.91
N PRO A 438 9.49 -6.20 -9.60
CA PRO A 438 10.56 -7.04 -9.06
C PRO A 438 11.95 -6.36 -9.07
N HIS A 439 12.02 -5.05 -8.81
CA HIS A 439 13.25 -4.24 -8.90
C HIS A 439 13.52 -3.45 -7.62
N THR A 440 14.28 -4.05 -6.71
CA THR A 440 14.60 -3.50 -5.38
C THR A 440 15.22 -2.12 -5.41
N ARG A 441 16.25 -1.91 -6.25
CA ARG A 441 16.95 -0.61 -6.36
C ARG A 441 16.00 0.50 -6.81
N LEU A 442 15.18 0.21 -7.81
CA LEU A 442 14.20 1.15 -8.34
C LEU A 442 13.16 1.54 -7.27
N LEU A 443 12.65 0.56 -6.53
CA LEU A 443 11.68 0.79 -5.47
C LEU A 443 12.28 1.57 -4.30
N LEU A 444 13.48 1.23 -3.83
CA LEU A 444 14.14 1.98 -2.76
C LEU A 444 14.45 3.42 -3.17
N THR A 445 14.91 3.64 -4.40
CA THR A 445 15.15 4.98 -4.92
C THR A 445 13.87 5.80 -4.91
N TRP A 446 12.75 5.26 -5.41
CA TRP A 446 11.46 5.93 -5.35
C TRP A 446 11.02 6.22 -3.91
N MET A 447 10.99 5.21 -3.04
CA MET A 447 10.53 5.36 -1.66
C MET A 447 11.38 6.38 -0.89
N THR A 448 12.69 6.42 -1.15
CA THR A 448 13.60 7.40 -0.53
C THR A 448 13.31 8.81 -1.04
N ILE A 449 13.24 9.00 -2.36
CA ILE A 449 12.98 10.32 -2.93
C ILE A 449 11.62 10.86 -2.49
N ASP A 450 10.60 10.00 -2.45
CA ASP A 450 9.26 10.38 -2.02
C ASP A 450 9.22 10.74 -0.52
N ALA A 451 9.88 9.96 0.34
CA ALA A 451 10.02 10.29 1.76
C ALA A 451 10.76 11.62 2.01
N LEU A 452 11.77 11.94 1.18
CA LEU A 452 12.56 13.18 1.32
C LEU A 452 11.77 14.44 0.99
N ILE A 453 10.63 14.34 0.28
CA ILE A 453 9.73 15.49 0.03
C ILE A 453 9.22 16.10 1.33
N TRP A 454 9.19 15.30 2.41
CA TRP A 454 8.78 15.78 3.72
C TRP A 454 9.61 16.98 4.20
N ILE A 455 10.90 17.03 3.87
CA ILE A 455 11.82 18.11 4.26
C ILE A 455 11.37 19.46 3.68
N PRO A 456 11.31 19.67 2.34
CA PRO A 456 10.85 20.94 1.80
C PRO A 456 9.36 21.20 2.09
N ARG A 457 8.54 20.15 2.26
CA ARG A 457 7.12 20.32 2.61
C ARG A 457 6.93 20.98 3.96
N MET A 458 7.65 20.53 5.00
CA MET A 458 7.54 21.16 6.32
C MET A 458 8.02 22.61 6.30
N GLY A 459 9.02 22.93 5.47
CA GLY A 459 9.48 24.29 5.26
C GLY A 459 8.40 25.27 4.78
N LEU A 460 7.36 24.80 4.07
CA LEU A 460 6.24 25.65 3.63
C LEU A 460 5.38 26.17 4.77
N PHE A 461 5.30 25.42 5.86
CA PHE A 461 4.49 25.76 7.03
C PHE A 461 5.23 26.60 8.06
N LEU A 462 6.53 26.84 7.84
CA LEU A 462 7.31 27.74 8.68
C LEU A 462 7.06 29.21 8.34
N ASP A 463 7.20 30.04 9.36
CA ASP A 463 7.24 31.49 9.25
C ASP A 463 8.35 31.90 8.28
N GLN A 464 8.11 32.97 7.53
CA GLN A 464 8.97 33.40 6.44
C GLN A 464 10.44 33.59 6.87
N GLU A 465 10.67 34.06 8.09
CA GLU A 465 12.01 34.29 8.66
C GLU A 465 12.76 33.00 9.01
N ARG A 466 12.05 31.89 9.20
CA ARG A 466 12.60 30.58 9.63
C ARG A 466 12.72 29.56 8.50
N ARG A 467 12.21 29.87 7.31
CA ARG A 467 12.25 28.94 6.16
C ARG A 467 13.70 28.61 5.78
N TRP A 468 14.06 27.33 5.83
CA TRP A 468 15.38 26.84 5.43
C TRP A 468 15.54 26.60 3.93
N LEU A 469 14.43 26.52 3.18
CA LEU A 469 14.42 26.31 1.74
C LEU A 469 13.42 27.25 1.05
N PRO A 470 13.79 27.78 -0.13
CA PRO A 470 12.84 28.43 -1.04
C PRO A 470 11.72 27.49 -1.51
N ASP A 471 10.53 28.04 -1.74
CA ASP A 471 9.32 27.30 -2.17
C ASP A 471 9.54 26.47 -3.45
N GLN A 472 10.46 26.89 -4.33
CA GLN A 472 10.78 26.17 -5.57
C GLN A 472 11.35 24.77 -5.31
N TRP A 473 12.03 24.53 -4.18
CA TRP A 473 12.55 23.21 -3.84
C TRP A 473 11.44 22.20 -3.59
N PHE A 474 10.33 22.65 -2.98
CA PHE A 474 9.15 21.80 -2.81
C PHE A 474 8.54 21.46 -4.18
N THR A 475 8.37 22.46 -5.05
CA THR A 475 7.89 22.25 -6.43
C THR A 475 8.78 21.25 -7.19
N THR A 476 10.10 21.39 -7.11
CA THR A 476 11.05 20.44 -7.73
C THR A 476 10.88 19.03 -7.16
N ALA A 477 10.76 18.90 -5.84
CA ALA A 477 10.58 17.60 -5.18
C ALA A 477 9.27 16.91 -5.62
N VAL A 478 8.18 17.67 -5.74
CA VAL A 478 6.88 17.19 -6.24
C VAL A 478 6.96 16.74 -7.70
N VAL A 479 7.61 17.52 -8.57
CA VAL A 479 7.81 17.14 -9.99
C VAL A 479 8.64 15.87 -10.08
N LEU A 480 9.74 15.79 -9.32
CA LEU A 480 10.61 14.61 -9.29
C LEU A 480 9.84 13.36 -8.83
N ARG A 481 9.01 13.47 -7.78
CA ARG A 481 8.11 12.39 -7.35
C ARG A 481 7.20 11.93 -8.48
N GLY A 482 6.51 12.86 -9.13
CA GLY A 482 5.60 12.57 -10.23
C GLY A 482 6.30 11.83 -11.37
N LEU A 483 7.49 12.30 -11.77
CA LEU A 483 8.30 11.66 -12.81
C LEU A 483 8.71 10.24 -12.43
N ILE A 484 9.14 10.01 -11.19
CA ILE A 484 9.53 8.67 -10.75
C ILE A 484 8.34 7.73 -10.72
N VAL A 485 7.17 8.16 -10.22
CA VAL A 485 5.96 7.35 -10.24
C VAL A 485 5.54 7.01 -11.68
N ILE A 486 5.67 7.96 -12.62
CA ILE A 486 5.45 7.71 -14.06
C ILE A 486 6.44 6.66 -14.58
N VAL A 487 7.72 6.72 -14.19
CA VAL A 487 8.72 5.69 -14.56
C VAL A 487 8.32 4.32 -14.01
N LEU A 488 7.84 4.23 -12.76
CA LEU A 488 7.34 2.97 -12.20
C LEU A 488 6.14 2.44 -13.00
N CYS A 489 5.18 3.30 -13.35
CA CYS A 489 4.06 2.93 -14.22
C CYS A 489 4.53 2.44 -15.60
N ALA A 490 5.51 3.11 -16.21
CA ALA A 490 6.07 2.73 -17.50
C ALA A 490 6.77 1.36 -17.42
N VAL A 491 7.52 1.08 -16.34
CA VAL A 491 8.13 -0.24 -16.10
C VAL A 491 7.07 -1.33 -15.99
N VAL A 492 5.99 -1.10 -15.24
CA VAL A 492 4.88 -2.06 -15.10
C VAL A 492 4.20 -2.31 -16.45
N ILE A 493 3.87 -1.25 -17.19
CA ILE A 493 3.29 -1.36 -18.54
C ILE A 493 4.24 -2.11 -19.46
N TRP A 494 5.55 -1.82 -19.43
CA TRP A 494 6.51 -2.52 -20.25
C TRP A 494 6.53 -4.03 -19.95
N GLN A 495 6.52 -4.42 -18.66
CA GLN A 495 6.44 -5.83 -18.24
C GLN A 495 5.14 -6.52 -18.65
N ILE A 496 4.01 -5.81 -18.65
CA ILE A 496 2.74 -6.34 -19.13
C ILE A 496 2.80 -6.70 -20.63
N TRP A 497 3.49 -5.89 -21.43
CA TRP A 497 3.65 -6.12 -22.86
C TRP A 497 4.83 -7.03 -23.22
N HIS A 498 5.80 -7.19 -22.33
CA HIS A 498 6.95 -8.07 -22.46
C HIS A 498 6.93 -9.12 -21.33
N PRO A 499 5.93 -10.03 -21.34
CA PRO A 499 5.72 -10.94 -20.22
C PRO A 499 6.93 -11.81 -19.95
N LYS A 500 7.73 -12.15 -20.96
CA LYS A 500 8.99 -12.93 -20.85
C LYS A 500 10.01 -12.32 -19.88
N ASP A 501 9.97 -11.00 -19.71
CA ASP A 501 10.89 -10.26 -18.84
C ASP A 501 10.30 -10.03 -17.43
N ASP A 502 9.08 -10.52 -17.16
CA ASP A 502 8.44 -10.44 -15.86
C ASP A 502 9.02 -11.49 -14.89
N LEU A 503 10.00 -11.06 -14.09
CA LEU A 503 10.67 -11.90 -13.09
C LEU A 503 9.73 -12.50 -12.03
N VAL A 504 8.48 -12.06 -11.91
CA VAL A 504 7.53 -12.67 -10.97
C VAL A 504 6.92 -13.96 -11.56
N ARG A 505 6.92 -14.10 -12.88
CA ARG A 505 6.43 -15.30 -13.59
C ARG A 505 7.49 -16.39 -13.67
N ALA A 506 8.77 -16.03 -13.60
CA ALA A 506 9.87 -16.98 -13.57
C ALA A 506 10.05 -17.56 -12.16
N GLY A 507 9.65 -18.81 -11.96
CA GLY A 507 9.89 -19.57 -10.73
C GLY A 507 11.35 -19.93 -10.52
N ASN A 508 11.77 -20.06 -9.26
CA ASN A 508 13.12 -20.55 -8.92
C ASN A 508 13.31 -22.04 -9.28
N ASP A 509 12.21 -22.75 -9.49
CA ASP A 509 12.12 -24.13 -9.95
C ASP A 509 12.12 -24.27 -11.48
N GLY A 510 12.28 -23.16 -12.21
CA GLY A 510 12.25 -23.12 -13.67
C GLY A 510 10.84 -23.16 -14.28
N ARG A 511 9.78 -23.19 -13.47
CA ARG A 511 8.39 -23.15 -13.97
C ARG A 511 7.98 -21.71 -14.32
N TRP A 512 7.05 -21.61 -15.26
CA TRP A 512 6.41 -20.36 -15.64
C TRP A 512 5.05 -20.25 -14.95
N TYR A 513 4.84 -19.21 -14.15
CA TYR A 513 3.57 -18.93 -13.47
C TYR A 513 2.74 -17.91 -14.24
N ASP A 514 1.40 -18.02 -14.16
CA ASP A 514 0.51 -17.01 -14.71
C ASP A 514 0.41 -15.80 -13.76
N ASP A 515 -0.27 -15.93 -12.62
CA ASP A 515 -0.24 -14.92 -11.57
C ASP A 515 -0.27 -15.60 -10.20
N PRO A 516 0.87 -15.67 -9.49
CA PRO A 516 0.92 -16.26 -8.14
C PRO A 516 -0.05 -15.62 -7.13
N ALA A 517 -0.50 -14.39 -7.39
CA ALA A 517 -1.48 -13.65 -6.61
C ALA A 517 -2.89 -13.62 -7.25
N GLY A 518 -3.08 -14.30 -8.39
CA GLY A 518 -4.26 -14.22 -9.25
C GLY A 518 -5.49 -14.95 -8.72
N GLY A 519 -5.32 -15.89 -7.78
CA GLY A 519 -6.42 -16.68 -7.22
C GLY A 519 -7.19 -17.41 -8.32
N VAL A 520 -8.50 -17.14 -8.41
CA VAL A 520 -9.39 -17.74 -9.44
C VAL A 520 -9.01 -17.38 -10.89
N LEU A 521 -8.13 -16.39 -11.06
CA LEU A 521 -7.57 -15.95 -12.34
C LEU A 521 -6.26 -16.68 -12.68
N ASP A 522 -5.57 -17.28 -11.72
CA ASP A 522 -4.28 -17.94 -11.96
C ASP A 522 -4.51 -19.19 -12.83
N GLY A 523 -3.95 -19.20 -14.05
CA GLY A 523 -4.08 -20.29 -15.02
C GLY A 523 -5.47 -20.40 -15.69
N ALA A 524 -6.40 -19.49 -15.40
CA ALA A 524 -7.72 -19.53 -16.04
C ALA A 524 -7.64 -19.11 -17.53
N PRO A 525 -8.38 -19.74 -18.46
CA PRO A 525 -8.34 -19.38 -19.88
C PRO A 525 -8.89 -17.97 -20.13
N ASP A 526 -8.40 -17.29 -21.17
CA ASP A 526 -8.95 -16.03 -21.64
C ASP A 526 -10.20 -16.27 -22.51
N HIS A 527 -11.32 -15.66 -22.16
CA HIS A 527 -12.57 -15.68 -22.95
C HIS A 527 -12.72 -14.43 -23.82
N ILE A 528 -12.29 -13.27 -23.31
CA ILE A 528 -12.38 -11.98 -24.01
C ILE A 528 -10.99 -11.37 -24.10
N ARG A 529 -10.50 -11.16 -25.31
CA ARG A 529 -9.27 -10.41 -25.57
C ARG A 529 -9.48 -9.41 -26.70
N LEU A 530 -9.35 -8.12 -26.39
CA LEU A 530 -9.41 -7.06 -27.39
C LEU A 530 -8.07 -7.02 -28.13
N ARG A 531 -8.09 -7.24 -29.45
CA ARG A 531 -6.88 -7.09 -30.28
C ARG A 531 -6.78 -5.65 -30.72
N LEU A 532 -5.68 -4.98 -30.35
CA LEU A 532 -5.35 -3.70 -30.96
C LEU A 532 -5.18 -3.89 -32.48
N PRO A 533 -5.70 -2.97 -33.32
CA PRO A 533 -5.46 -3.03 -34.75
C PRO A 533 -3.95 -3.01 -34.99
N SER A 534 -3.37 -4.11 -35.46
CA SER A 534 -1.97 -4.13 -35.83
C SER A 534 -1.77 -3.11 -36.94
N ARG A 535 -0.96 -2.07 -36.72
CA ARG A 535 -0.38 -1.32 -37.84
C ARG A 535 0.29 -2.36 -38.72
N ARG A 536 -0.26 -2.61 -39.91
CA ARG A 536 0.38 -3.42 -40.95
C ARG A 536 1.73 -2.74 -41.25
N VAL A 537 2.77 -3.16 -40.56
CA VAL A 537 4.13 -2.98 -41.07
C VAL A 537 4.16 -3.88 -42.28
N ARG A 538 4.04 -3.26 -43.46
CA ARG A 538 4.19 -3.90 -44.76
C ARG A 538 5.57 -4.56 -44.74
N ARG A 539 5.63 -5.86 -44.44
CA ARG A 539 6.78 -6.69 -44.78
C ARG A 539 6.97 -6.50 -46.27
N ARG A 540 8.03 -5.77 -46.64
CA ARG A 540 8.56 -5.78 -47.98
C ARG A 540 9.05 -7.21 -48.16
N THR A 541 8.35 -7.98 -48.98
CA THR A 541 8.80 -9.27 -49.49
C THR A 541 10.14 -9.05 -50.17
N GLU A 542 11.22 -9.52 -49.54
CA GLU A 542 12.44 -9.90 -50.24
C GLU A 542 12.15 -11.24 -50.91
N ASP A 543 11.51 -11.17 -52.09
CA ASP A 543 11.56 -12.22 -53.10
C ASP A 543 12.34 -11.63 -54.27
N GLU A 544 13.67 -11.73 -54.23
CA GLU A 544 14.50 -11.73 -55.42
C GLU A 544 15.90 -12.28 -55.10
N VAL A 545 16.33 -13.28 -55.89
CA VAL A 545 17.67 -13.91 -55.96
C VAL A 545 17.92 -14.99 -54.87
N ALA A 546 18.12 -16.29 -55.14
CA ALA A 546 18.52 -17.03 -56.34
C ALA A 546 18.05 -18.51 -56.32
N GLU A 547 18.07 -19.09 -57.51
CA GLU A 547 17.78 -20.47 -57.95
C GLU A 547 18.53 -21.63 -57.25
N PRO A 548 18.08 -22.89 -57.49
CA PRO A 548 18.52 -24.08 -56.77
C PRO A 548 19.73 -24.75 -57.43
N VAL A 549 20.62 -25.33 -56.62
CA VAL A 549 21.57 -26.36 -57.10
C VAL A 549 21.38 -27.62 -56.26
N SER A 550 20.86 -28.64 -56.93
CA SER A 550 20.94 -30.04 -56.55
C SER A 550 22.35 -30.58 -56.81
N ALA A 551 22.87 -31.41 -55.90
CA ALA A 551 23.58 -32.67 -56.16
C ALA A 551 24.37 -33.12 -54.92
N GLY A 552 24.22 -34.41 -54.56
CA GLY A 552 25.10 -35.11 -53.64
C GLY A 552 26.37 -35.66 -54.31
N CYS A 553 27.09 -36.51 -53.57
CA CYS A 553 28.45 -37.05 -53.81
C CYS A 553 29.55 -35.98 -53.65
N ARG A 554 30.56 -36.10 -52.79
CA ARG A 554 31.21 -37.24 -52.12
C ARG A 554 31.60 -36.89 -50.69
#